data_AF-A0A060CSK1-F1
#
_entry.id   AF-A0A060CSK1-F1
#
_cell.length_a   1.000
_cell.length_b   1.000
_cell.length_c   1.000
_cell.angle_alpha   90.00
_cell.angle_beta   90.00
_cell.angle_gamma   90.00
#
_symmetry.space_group_name_H-M   'P 1'
#
loop_
_entity.id
_entity.type
_entity.pdbx_description
1 polymer ?
#
loop_
_entity_poly.entity_id
_entity_poly.type
_entity_poly.pdbx_seq_one_letter_code
_entity_poly.pdbx_strand_id
1 'polypeptide(L)'
;FHYRVDLAHFDDADFAAYEGVNRRFGRLLAQFTRPDDVVWIHDYHFLLMGQELRASGWDGRMGFFLHIPFPPPEVFTALPQHQRLARGLCAFDLVGFQTARDTANFRRYLVEQCDAIPHEDGTLRVFDRIVATDTFAIGVDPDDIAALAGSEEGRSAA
;
A
#
# COMPACT_ATOMS: atom_id res chain seq x y z
N PHE A 1 -9.99 -1.58 7.04
CA PHE A 1 -9.92 -1.89 5.60
C PHE A 1 -11.18 -2.61 5.11
N HIS A 2 -11.58 -3.76 5.66
CA HIS A 2 -12.79 -4.50 5.25
C HIS A 2 -14.13 -4.01 5.86
N TYR A 3 -14.25 -2.72 6.22
CA TYR A 3 -15.49 -2.14 6.77
C TYR A 3 -16.05 -2.79 8.05
N ARG A 4 -15.25 -3.62 8.73
CA ARG A 4 -15.61 -4.32 9.97
C ARG A 4 -14.86 -3.76 11.18
N VAL A 5 -15.08 -2.48 11.46
CA VAL A 5 -14.47 -1.80 12.63
C VAL A 5 -14.96 -2.43 13.93
N ASP A 6 -16.17 -3.00 13.93
CA ASP A 6 -16.75 -3.76 15.04
C ASP A 6 -15.94 -5.00 15.44
N LEU A 7 -15.14 -5.55 14.52
CA LEU A 7 -14.25 -6.69 14.78
C LEU A 7 -12.79 -6.28 15.02
N ALA A 8 -12.48 -4.99 14.91
CA ALA A 8 -11.11 -4.51 15.02
C ALA A 8 -10.68 -4.47 16.49
N HIS A 9 -9.54 -5.09 16.78
CA HIS A 9 -8.85 -4.93 18.06
C HIS A 9 -7.68 -3.95 17.85
N PHE A 10 -7.66 -2.87 18.64
CA PHE A 10 -6.60 -1.88 18.58
C PHE A 10 -5.77 -1.97 19.85
N ASP A 11 -4.51 -2.37 19.69
CA ASP A 11 -3.54 -2.48 20.76
C ASP A 11 -2.22 -1.81 20.33
N ASP A 12 -1.66 -0.99 21.23
CA ASP A 12 -0.44 -0.24 20.93
C ASP A 12 0.80 -1.14 20.86
N ALA A 13 0.83 -2.27 21.58
CA ALA A 13 1.93 -3.23 21.49
C ALA A 13 1.88 -3.99 20.16
N ASP A 14 0.70 -4.34 19.67
CA ASP A 14 0.51 -4.90 18.33
C ASP A 14 0.97 -3.92 17.24
N PHE A 15 0.61 -2.63 17.37
CA PHE A 15 1.09 -1.61 16.43
C PHE A 15 2.62 -1.44 16.52
N ALA A 16 3.20 -1.40 17.72
CA ALA A 16 4.65 -1.32 17.89
C ALA A 16 5.37 -2.54 17.28
N ALA A 17 4.80 -3.73 17.37
CA ALA A 17 5.30 -4.92 16.71
C ALA A 17 5.24 -4.80 15.18
N TYR A 18 4.12 -4.31 14.63
CA TYR A 18 3.95 -4.01 13.21
C TYR A 18 5.02 -3.03 12.70
N GLU A 19 5.30 -1.96 13.45
CA GLU A 19 6.40 -1.03 13.14
C GLU A 19 7.76 -1.73 13.20
N GLY A 20 7.99 -2.56 14.22
CA GLY A 20 9.20 -3.35 14.37
C GLY A 20 9.48 -4.25 13.17
N VAL A 21 8.46 -4.90 12.63
CA VAL A 21 8.55 -5.74 11.43
C VAL A 21 8.87 -4.88 10.20
N ASN A 22 8.13 -3.80 9.97
CA ASN A 22 8.37 -2.88 8.84
C ASN A 22 9.80 -2.34 8.84
N ARG A 23 10.28 -1.89 10.01
CA ARG A 23 11.66 -1.42 10.21
C ARG A 23 12.71 -2.48 9.93
N ARG A 24 12.48 -3.71 10.42
CA ARG A 24 13.42 -4.81 10.19
C ARG A 24 13.54 -5.11 8.70
N PHE A 25 12.43 -5.26 8.00
CA PHE A 25 12.47 -5.57 6.57
C PHE A 25 12.98 -4.40 5.73
N GLY A 26 12.59 -3.15 6.03
CA GLY A 26 13.10 -1.97 5.33
C GLY A 26 14.62 -1.84 5.41
N ARG A 27 15.19 -2.03 6.62
CA ARG A 27 16.65 -2.01 6.82
C ARG A 27 17.39 -3.16 6.15
N LEU A 28 16.76 -4.34 6.08
CA LEU A 28 17.34 -5.48 5.37
C LEU A 28 17.36 -5.20 3.87
N LEU A 29 16.24 -4.76 3.30
CA LEU A 29 16.13 -4.45 1.88
C LEU A 29 17.09 -3.34 1.46
N ALA A 30 17.26 -2.29 2.27
CA ALA A 30 18.20 -1.19 2.00
C ALA A 30 19.66 -1.63 1.81
N GLN A 31 20.06 -2.80 2.35
CA GLN A 31 21.41 -3.34 2.15
C GLN A 31 21.61 -3.98 0.77
N PHE A 32 20.51 -4.32 0.09
CA PHE A 32 20.53 -4.96 -1.23
C PHE A 32 20.19 -4.00 -2.37
N THR A 33 19.62 -2.83 -2.05
CA THR A 33 19.20 -1.87 -3.06
C THR A 33 20.37 -1.07 -3.62
N ARG A 34 20.28 -0.77 -4.91
CA ARG A 34 21.18 0.11 -5.66
C ARG A 34 20.44 1.40 -6.04
N PRO A 35 21.16 2.47 -6.43
CA PRO A 35 20.53 3.75 -6.78
C PRO A 35 19.47 3.65 -7.90
N ASP A 36 19.69 2.79 -8.89
CA ASP A 36 18.83 2.68 -10.08
C ASP A 36 17.70 1.65 -9.94
N ASP A 37 17.67 0.93 -8.82
CA ASP A 37 16.65 -0.10 -8.57
C ASP A 37 15.25 0.53 -8.46
N VAL A 38 14.25 -0.26 -8.86
CA VAL A 38 12.84 0.02 -8.59
C VAL A 38 12.37 -0.98 -7.56
N VAL A 39 11.90 -0.48 -6.42
CA VAL A 39 11.32 -1.32 -5.37
C VAL A 39 9.81 -1.25 -5.45
N TRP A 40 9.17 -2.42 -5.53
CA TRP A 40 7.71 -2.54 -5.51
C TRP A 40 7.27 -3.35 -4.30
N ILE A 41 6.59 -2.68 -3.37
CA ILE A 41 6.09 -3.27 -2.13
C ILE A 41 4.61 -3.62 -2.27
N HIS A 42 4.22 -4.76 -1.71
CA HIS A 42 2.88 -5.28 -1.82
C HIS A 42 2.22 -5.43 -0.44
N ASP A 43 0.99 -4.95 -0.40
CA ASP A 43 -0.03 -5.24 0.61
C ASP A 43 0.14 -4.63 2.01
N TYR A 44 -0.96 -4.69 2.78
CA TYR A 44 -1.17 -3.95 4.03
C TYR A 44 -0.19 -4.29 5.17
N HIS A 45 0.55 -5.39 5.06
CA HIS A 45 1.56 -5.75 6.04
C HIS A 45 2.77 -4.80 6.04
N PHE A 46 3.00 -4.08 4.94
CA PHE A 46 4.21 -3.29 4.71
C PHE A 46 3.96 -1.79 4.42
N LEU A 47 2.91 -1.21 5.01
CA LEU A 47 2.52 0.19 4.76
C LEU A 47 3.60 1.20 5.20
N LEU A 48 4.44 0.84 6.18
CA LEU A 48 5.47 1.74 6.72
C LEU A 48 6.85 1.50 6.12
N MET A 49 7.00 0.46 5.30
CA MET A 49 8.31 0.04 4.78
C MET A 49 8.98 1.11 3.91
N GLY A 50 8.20 1.89 3.16
CA GLY A 50 8.74 3.00 2.35
C GLY A 50 9.43 4.05 3.21
N GLN A 51 8.87 4.37 4.38
CA GLN A 51 9.53 5.29 5.33
C GLN A 51 10.84 4.73 5.86
N GLU A 52 10.86 3.43 6.18
CA GLU A 52 12.03 2.76 6.72
C GLU A 52 13.18 2.68 5.70
N LEU A 53 12.85 2.50 4.41
CA LEU A 53 13.80 2.57 3.30
C LEU A 53 14.39 3.98 3.15
N ARG A 54 13.53 5.02 3.14
CA ARG A 54 13.97 6.43 3.08
C ARG A 54 14.84 6.79 4.29
N ALA A 55 14.44 6.37 5.49
CA ALA A 55 15.19 6.60 6.73
C ALA A 55 16.54 5.87 6.76
N SER A 56 16.68 4.78 6.00
CA SER A 56 17.95 4.05 5.81
C SER A 56 18.85 4.69 4.74
N GLY A 57 18.43 5.84 4.16
CA GLY A 57 19.21 6.61 3.19
C GLY A 57 18.99 6.22 1.74
N TRP A 58 18.05 5.32 1.43
CA TRP A 58 17.76 4.93 0.05
C TRP A 58 16.66 5.80 -0.57
N ASP A 59 17.01 6.56 -1.61
CA ASP A 59 16.13 7.52 -2.30
C ASP A 59 15.70 7.08 -3.71
N GLY A 60 15.81 5.79 -4.02
CA GLY A 60 15.40 5.23 -5.33
C GLY A 60 13.89 5.18 -5.54
N ARG A 61 13.45 4.73 -6.71
CA ARG A 61 12.02 4.74 -7.10
C ARG A 61 11.25 3.64 -6.37
N MET A 62 10.13 4.02 -5.78
CA MET A 62 9.29 3.13 -4.97
C MET A 62 7.82 3.13 -5.38
N GLY A 63 7.30 1.94 -5.64
CA GLY A 63 5.86 1.69 -5.77
C GLY A 63 5.32 0.90 -4.59
N PHE A 64 4.07 1.14 -4.23
CA PHE A 64 3.28 0.32 -3.33
C PHE A 64 1.97 -0.09 -4.00
N PHE A 65 1.53 -1.33 -3.82
CA PHE A 65 0.22 -1.77 -4.28
C PHE A 65 -0.59 -2.41 -3.15
N LEU A 66 -1.80 -1.89 -2.89
CA LEU A 66 -2.72 -2.44 -1.89
C LEU A 66 -3.67 -3.46 -2.54
N HIS A 67 -3.59 -4.71 -2.10
CA HIS A 67 -4.42 -5.79 -2.66
C HIS A 67 -5.83 -5.80 -2.08
N ILE A 68 -5.97 -5.37 -0.83
CA ILE A 68 -7.25 -5.26 -0.14
C ILE A 68 -7.92 -3.89 -0.40
N PRO A 69 -9.24 -3.75 -0.15
CA PRO A 69 -9.91 -2.46 -0.32
C PRO A 69 -9.33 -1.36 0.57
N PHE A 70 -9.25 -0.14 0.05
CA PHE A 70 -8.96 1.05 0.85
C PHE A 70 -10.28 1.67 1.34
N PRO A 71 -10.49 1.75 2.67
CA PRO A 71 -11.76 2.20 3.21
C PRO A 71 -11.96 3.71 3.00
N PRO A 72 -13.21 4.21 3.03
CA PRO A 72 -13.51 5.63 3.05
C PRO A 72 -12.83 6.33 4.23
N PRO A 73 -12.53 7.64 4.13
CA PRO A 73 -11.92 8.42 5.20
C PRO A 73 -12.58 8.23 6.56
N GLU A 74 -13.92 8.19 6.62
CA GLU A 74 -14.71 8.07 7.85
C GLU A 74 -14.47 6.74 8.58
N VAL A 75 -14.08 5.70 7.84
CA VAL A 75 -13.73 4.39 8.38
C VAL A 75 -12.23 4.30 8.65
N PHE A 76 -11.40 4.93 7.82
CA PHE A 76 -9.95 4.91 8.00
C PHE A 76 -9.51 5.69 9.25
N THR A 77 -10.18 6.80 9.56
CA THR A 77 -9.93 7.60 10.78
C THR A 77 -10.29 6.87 12.07
N ALA A 78 -11.05 5.76 12.01
CA ALA A 78 -11.30 4.93 13.17
C ALA A 78 -10.04 4.17 13.66
N LEU A 79 -9.00 4.05 12.82
CA LEU A 79 -7.72 3.47 13.23
C LEU A 79 -6.96 4.49 14.08
N PRO A 80 -6.55 4.21 15.33
CA PRO A 80 -5.87 5.21 16.17
C PRO A 80 -4.59 5.76 15.54
N GLN A 81 -3.87 4.95 14.76
CA GLN A 81 -2.61 5.30 14.11
C GLN A 81 -2.79 5.68 12.61
N HIS A 82 -4.00 6.06 12.18
CA HIS A 82 -4.33 6.37 10.78
C HIS A 82 -3.36 7.36 10.11
N GLN A 83 -2.96 8.44 10.79
CA GLN A 83 -2.00 9.40 10.24
C GLN A 83 -0.60 8.82 10.05
N ARG A 84 -0.16 7.92 10.94
CA ARG A 84 1.14 7.24 10.81
C ARG A 84 1.14 6.34 9.58
N LEU A 85 0.07 5.55 9.41
CA LEU A 85 -0.13 4.69 8.25
C LEU A 85 -0.20 5.49 6.94
N ALA A 86 -0.93 6.60 6.92
CA ALA A 86 -1.03 7.47 5.76
C ALA A 86 0.31 8.08 5.37
N ARG A 87 1.08 8.57 6.34
CA ARG A 87 2.44 9.05 6.11
C ARG A 87 3.35 7.94 5.61
N GLY A 88 3.14 6.70 6.07
CA GLY A 88 3.79 5.49 5.57
C GLY A 88 3.60 5.31 4.08
N LEU A 89 2.33 5.29 3.67
CA LEU A 89 1.93 5.18 2.26
C LEU A 89 2.44 6.35 1.40
N CYS A 90 2.53 7.56 1.94
CA CYS A 90 3.05 8.71 1.19
C CYS A 90 4.59 8.74 1.08
N ALA A 91 5.31 7.79 1.68
CA ALA A 91 6.75 7.65 1.47
C ALA A 91 7.11 6.95 0.16
N PHE A 92 6.15 6.24 -0.44
CA PHE A 92 6.26 5.69 -1.79
C PHE A 92 6.03 6.79 -2.82
N ASP A 93 6.58 6.62 -4.03
CA ASP A 93 6.42 7.58 -5.12
C ASP A 93 5.12 7.31 -5.91
N LEU A 94 4.70 6.04 -5.97
CA LEU A 94 3.42 5.59 -6.51
C LEU A 94 2.68 4.69 -5.51
N VAL A 95 1.40 4.98 -5.26
CA VAL A 95 0.48 4.13 -4.47
C VAL A 95 -0.66 3.65 -5.37
N GLY A 96 -0.67 2.36 -5.67
CA GLY A 96 -1.66 1.71 -6.52
C GLY A 96 -2.74 0.98 -5.72
N PHE A 97 -3.96 0.95 -6.27
CA PHE A 97 -5.12 0.27 -5.69
C PHE A 97 -5.88 -0.57 -6.72
N GLN A 98 -6.70 -1.51 -6.26
CA GLN A 98 -7.52 -2.36 -7.13
C GLN A 98 -8.60 -1.60 -7.89
N THR A 99 -9.27 -0.63 -7.25
CA THR A 99 -10.44 0.06 -7.83
C THR A 99 -10.32 1.57 -7.78
N ALA A 100 -11.01 2.24 -8.71
CA ALA A 100 -11.09 3.70 -8.72
C ALA A 100 -11.72 4.27 -7.44
N ARG A 101 -12.57 3.47 -6.76
CA ARG A 101 -13.16 3.84 -5.47
C ARG A 101 -12.11 3.86 -4.37
N ASP A 102 -11.23 2.86 -4.32
CA ASP A 102 -10.14 2.80 -3.34
C ASP A 102 -9.18 3.97 -3.53
N THR A 103 -8.78 4.25 -4.78
CA THR A 103 -7.96 5.41 -5.15
C THR A 103 -8.63 6.72 -4.73
N ALA A 104 -9.92 6.89 -5.03
CA ALA A 104 -10.66 8.09 -4.64
C ALA A 104 -10.77 8.25 -3.11
N ASN A 105 -10.99 7.15 -2.38
CA ASN A 105 -11.04 7.16 -0.91
C ASN A 105 -9.71 7.60 -0.30
N PHE A 106 -8.59 7.06 -0.79
CA PHE A 106 -7.26 7.45 -0.28
C PHE A 106 -6.96 8.92 -0.57
N ARG A 107 -7.21 9.38 -1.80
CA ARG A 107 -7.02 10.81 -2.16
C ARG A 107 -7.88 11.72 -1.31
N ARG A 108 -9.16 11.36 -1.11
CA ARG A 108 -10.09 12.12 -0.28
C ARG A 108 -9.58 12.21 1.16
N TYR A 109 -9.13 11.09 1.73
CA TYR A 109 -8.57 11.05 3.07
C TYR A 109 -7.35 11.97 3.19
N LEU A 110 -6.41 11.94 2.22
CA LEU A 110 -5.23 12.78 2.26
C LEU A 110 -5.57 14.28 2.22
N VAL A 111 -6.55 14.68 1.41
CA VAL A 111 -7.00 16.07 1.33
C VAL A 111 -7.69 16.49 2.63
N GLU A 112 -8.59 15.67 3.16
CA GLU A 112 -9.41 16.00 4.33
C GLU A 112 -8.66 15.93 5.66
N GLN A 113 -7.67 15.03 5.79
CA GLN A 113 -7.05 14.67 7.07
C GLN A 113 -5.55 14.96 7.12
N CYS A 114 -4.93 15.31 5.98
CA CYS A 114 -3.48 15.49 5.88
C CYS A 114 -3.06 16.74 5.08
N ASP A 115 -3.99 17.66 4.80
CA ASP A 115 -3.76 18.90 4.07
C ASP A 115 -3.09 18.70 2.68
N ALA A 116 -3.37 17.56 2.04
CA ALA A 116 -2.79 17.26 0.74
C ALA A 116 -3.31 18.22 -0.34
N ILE A 117 -2.40 18.69 -1.19
CA ILE A 117 -2.70 19.60 -2.28
C ILE A 117 -2.64 18.81 -3.60
N PRO A 118 -3.80 18.56 -4.26
CA PRO A 118 -3.81 17.88 -5.55
C PRO A 118 -3.24 18.77 -6.66
N HIS A 119 -2.53 18.15 -7.60
CA HIS A 119 -2.01 18.78 -8.81
C HIS A 119 -2.82 18.33 -10.04
N GLU A 120 -2.74 19.11 -11.12
CA GLU A 120 -3.44 18.83 -12.39
C GLU A 120 -2.95 17.54 -13.07
N ASP A 121 -1.69 17.15 -12.83
CA ASP A 121 -1.07 15.94 -13.37
C ASP A 121 -1.51 14.65 -12.65
N GLY A 122 -2.42 14.75 -11.68
CA GLY A 122 -2.94 13.62 -10.92
C GLY A 122 -2.11 13.28 -9.68
N THR A 123 -1.00 13.95 -9.40
CA THR A 123 -0.24 13.77 -8.15
C THR A 123 -0.83 14.57 -6.99
N LEU A 124 -0.39 14.30 -5.76
CA LEU A 124 -0.68 15.13 -4.58
C LEU A 124 0.62 15.50 -3.88
N ARG A 125 0.74 16.76 -3.45
CA ARG A 125 1.77 17.18 -2.51
C ARG A 125 1.27 17.04 -1.07
N VAL A 126 1.93 16.21 -0.29
CA VAL A 126 1.57 15.90 1.11
C VAL A 126 2.81 15.45 1.88
N PHE A 127 2.93 15.81 3.16
CA PHE A 127 4.08 15.45 4.01
C PHE A 127 5.46 15.76 3.38
N ASP A 128 5.59 16.91 2.71
CA ASP A 128 6.80 17.34 2.00
C ASP A 128 7.24 16.41 0.85
N ARG A 129 6.33 15.58 0.34
CA ARG A 129 6.54 14.70 -0.81
C ARG A 129 5.48 14.92 -1.89
N ILE A 130 5.78 14.48 -3.09
CA ILE A 130 4.82 14.34 -4.19
C ILE A 130 4.55 12.84 -4.33
N VAL A 131 3.27 12.46 -4.26
CA VAL A 131 2.84 11.07 -4.40
C VAL A 131 1.89 10.95 -5.59
N ALA A 132 2.14 9.97 -6.46
CA ALA A 132 1.21 9.56 -7.48
C ALA A 132 0.27 8.47 -6.93
N THR A 133 -1.00 8.50 -7.33
CA THR A 133 -1.98 7.46 -6.95
C THR A 133 -2.74 7.02 -8.18
N ASP A 134 -2.90 5.72 -8.38
CA ASP A 134 -3.62 5.21 -9.56
C ASP A 134 -4.29 3.85 -9.30
N THR A 135 -5.12 3.42 -10.25
CA THR A 135 -5.92 2.21 -10.19
C THR A 135 -5.37 1.14 -11.13
N PHE A 136 -5.01 -0.02 -10.57
CA PHE A 136 -4.56 -1.18 -11.32
C PHE A 136 -5.33 -2.41 -10.85
N ALA A 137 -6.31 -2.85 -11.64
CA ALA A 137 -7.06 -4.06 -11.35
C ALA A 137 -6.16 -5.29 -11.61
N ILE A 138 -5.84 -6.07 -10.57
CA ILE A 138 -5.10 -7.31 -10.74
C ILE A 138 -5.97 -8.31 -11.51
N GLY A 139 -5.40 -8.87 -12.57
CA GLY A 139 -5.96 -9.97 -13.34
C GLY A 139 -5.35 -11.32 -12.98
N VAL A 140 -5.79 -12.33 -13.69
CA VAL A 140 -5.18 -13.67 -13.72
C VAL A 140 -4.61 -13.92 -15.11
N ASP A 141 -3.79 -14.96 -15.27
CA ASP A 141 -3.44 -15.47 -16.60
C ASP A 141 -4.59 -16.38 -17.10
N PRO A 142 -5.43 -15.90 -18.03
CA PRO A 142 -6.59 -16.67 -18.47
C PRO A 142 -6.20 -17.90 -19.30
N ASP A 143 -5.08 -17.82 -20.03
CA ASP A 143 -4.65 -18.87 -20.95
C ASP A 143 -4.05 -20.04 -20.16
N ASP A 144 -3.20 -19.75 -19.17
CA ASP A 144 -2.65 -20.76 -18.27
C ASP A 144 -3.74 -21.45 -17.45
N ILE A 145 -4.73 -20.69 -16.95
CA ILE A 145 -5.88 -21.26 -16.23
C ILE A 145 -6.71 -22.14 -17.15
N ALA A 146 -6.98 -21.71 -18.38
CA ALA A 146 -7.74 -22.51 -19.34
C ALA A 146 -6.99 -23.81 -19.71
N ALA A 147 -5.67 -23.73 -19.89
CA ALA A 147 -4.82 -24.88 -20.16
C ALA A 147 -4.84 -25.88 -18.99
N LEU A 148 -4.70 -25.38 -17.75
CA LEU A 148 -4.75 -26.23 -16.55
C LEU A 148 -6.12 -26.89 -16.38
N ALA A 149 -7.23 -26.17 -16.62
CA ALA A 149 -8.57 -26.74 -16.51
C ALA A 149 -8.81 -27.88 -17.53
N GLY A 150 -8.17 -27.81 -18.70
CA GLY A 150 -8.20 -28.86 -19.73
C GLY A 150 -7.25 -30.04 -19.52
N SER A 151 -6.36 -29.98 -18.52
CA SER A 151 -5.41 -31.04 -18.20
C SER A 151 -6.06 -32.25 -17.53
N GLU A 152 -5.33 -33.36 -17.41
CA GLU A 152 -5.79 -34.52 -16.64
C GLU A 152 -5.89 -34.21 -15.15
N GLU A 153 -4.92 -33.46 -14.60
CA GLU A 153 -4.98 -32.97 -13.21
C GLU A 153 -6.23 -32.09 -12.99
N GLY A 154 -6.49 -31.15 -13.89
CA GLY A 154 -7.64 -30.24 -13.83
C GLY A 154 -8.98 -30.97 -13.88
N ARG A 155 -9.11 -32.01 -14.71
CA ARG A 155 -10.32 -32.85 -14.76
C ARG A 155 -10.51 -33.73 -13.53
N SER A 156 -9.43 -34.15 -12.87
CA SER A 156 -9.48 -35.02 -11.69
C SER A 156 -9.82 -34.28 -10.39
N ALA A 157 -9.70 -32.95 -10.38
CA ALA A 157 -9.95 -32.09 -9.22
C ALA A 157 -11.38 -31.48 -9.19
N ALA A 158 -12.18 -31.71 -10.24
CA ALA A 158 -13.57 -31.26 -10.37
C ALA A 158 -14.57 -32.32 -9.92
#